data_AF-A0AA41R775-F1
#
_entry.id   AF-A0AA41R775-F1
#
_cell.length_a   1.000
_cell.length_b   1.000
_cell.length_c   1.000
_cell.angle_alpha   90.00
_cell.angle_beta   90.00
_cell.angle_gamma   90.00
#
_symmetry.space_group_name_H-M   'P 1'
#
loop_
_entity.id
_entity.type
_entity.pdbx_description
1 polymer ?
#
loop_
_entity_poly.entity_id
_entity_poly.type
_entity_poly.pdbx_seq_one_letter_code
_entity_poly.pdbx_strand_id
1 'polypeptide(L)'
;MKPEQLYRELKELAEKLDIRVLEQNFRPTGIHVKSGYCKVKDKDHCIIDKHLRLNQKVEVLAECLAGLPIESIYIVPAAREYLDRFKPQEFNSDDTVPNRQD
;
A
#
# COMPACT_ATOMS: atom_id res chain seq x y z
N MET A 1 -8.21 15.55 -3.00
CA MET A 1 -7.77 15.72 -1.60
C MET A 1 -6.31 16.17 -1.60
N LYS A 2 -5.85 16.96 -0.61
CA LYS A 2 -4.43 17.37 -0.52
C LYS A 2 -3.54 16.19 -0.06
N PRO A 3 -2.27 16.09 -0.47
CA PRO A 3 -1.37 14.99 -0.10
C PRO A 3 -1.22 14.79 1.41
N GLU A 4 -1.18 15.86 2.20
CA GLU A 4 -1.03 15.80 3.66
C GLU A 4 -2.24 15.13 4.32
N GLN A 5 -3.43 15.45 3.79
CA GLN A 5 -4.66 14.84 4.27
C GLN A 5 -4.72 13.37 3.85
N LEU A 6 -4.39 13.06 2.60
CA LEU A 6 -4.36 11.68 2.12
C LEU A 6 -3.38 10.83 2.92
N TYR A 7 -2.18 11.34 3.21
CA TYR A 7 -1.20 10.65 4.04
C TYR A 7 -1.72 10.35 5.44
N ARG A 8 -2.46 11.30 6.05
CA ARG A 8 -3.08 11.12 7.36
C ARG A 8 -4.18 10.04 7.31
N GLU A 9 -5.11 10.12 6.35
CA GLU A 9 -6.18 9.13 6.18
C GLU A 9 -5.61 7.71 5.99
N LEU A 10 -4.54 7.57 5.21
CA LEU A 10 -3.87 6.28 5.00
C LEU A 10 -3.17 5.77 6.26
N LYS A 11 -2.59 6.65 7.10
CA LYS A 11 -2.04 6.25 8.40
C LYS A 11 -3.12 5.78 9.37
N GLU A 12 -4.25 6.48 9.42
CA GLU A 12 -5.40 6.06 10.24
C GLU A 12 -5.97 4.72 9.78
N LEU A 13 -5.99 4.46 8.46
CA LEU A 13 -6.36 3.15 7.93
C LEU A 13 -5.34 2.07 8.35
N ALA A 14 -4.04 2.34 8.23
CA ALA A 14 -3.01 1.41 8.67
C ALA A 14 -3.15 1.05 10.15
N GLU A 15 -3.46 2.02 11.01
CA GLU A 15 -3.71 1.79 12.44
C GLU A 15 -4.92 0.87 12.68
N LYS A 16 -6.02 1.06 11.94
CA LYS A 16 -7.20 0.18 12.01
C LYS A 16 -6.91 -1.25 11.55
N LEU A 17 -5.89 -1.44 10.73
CA LEU A 17 -5.42 -2.74 10.23
C LEU A 17 -4.32 -3.35 11.11
N ASP A 18 -3.98 -2.72 12.25
CA ASP A 18 -2.85 -3.09 13.12
C ASP A 18 -1.48 -3.08 12.41
N ILE A 19 -1.32 -2.17 11.44
CA ILE A 19 -0.08 -1.98 10.67
C ILE A 19 0.68 -0.78 11.21
N ARG A 20 1.93 -1.02 11.58
CA ARG A 20 2.82 0.05 12.06
C ARG A 20 3.49 0.77 10.89
N VAL A 21 3.25 2.07 10.76
CA VAL A 21 3.95 2.91 9.78
C VAL A 21 5.21 3.50 10.42
N LEU A 22 6.38 3.17 9.87
CA LEU A 22 7.68 3.61 10.40
C LEU A 22 8.45 4.41 9.36
N GLU A 23 8.78 5.66 9.67
CA GLU A 23 9.65 6.49 8.83
C GLU A 23 11.11 6.35 9.29
N GLN A 24 12.00 5.85 8.43
CA GLN A 24 13.37 5.49 8.77
C GLN A 24 14.40 6.14 7.85
N ASN A 25 15.64 6.29 8.32
CA ASN A 25 16.75 6.81 7.50
C ASN A 25 17.48 5.66 6.79
N PHE A 26 17.37 5.57 5.47
CA PHE A 26 18.02 4.48 4.72
C PHE A 26 19.45 4.79 4.27
N ARG A 27 19.87 6.06 4.30
CA ARG A 27 21.23 6.50 3.90
C ARG A 27 22.41 5.79 4.62
N PRO A 28 22.34 5.45 5.93
CA PRO A 28 23.48 4.87 6.65
C PRO A 28 23.76 3.39 6.34
N THR A 29 22.91 2.72 5.56
CA THR A 29 22.89 1.26 5.49
C THR A 29 23.99 0.66 4.61
N GLY A 30 24.68 1.48 3.80
CA GLY A 30 25.73 1.00 2.88
C GLY A 30 25.21 0.11 1.74
N ILE A 31 23.90 -0.11 1.66
CA ILE A 31 23.20 -0.87 0.62
C ILE A 31 21.99 -0.06 0.14
N HIS A 32 21.51 -0.34 -1.06
CA HIS A 32 20.32 0.31 -1.58
C HIS A 32 19.06 -0.34 -1.00
N VAL A 33 18.41 0.33 -0.04
CA VAL A 33 17.17 -0.12 0.59
C VAL A 33 15.98 0.61 -0.02
N LYS A 34 14.88 -0.12 -0.25
CA LYS A 34 13.61 0.44 -0.72
C LYS A 34 12.57 0.40 0.40
N SER A 35 11.59 1.31 0.31
CA SER A 35 10.44 1.31 1.22
C SER A 35 9.49 0.16 0.88
N GLY A 36 8.61 -0.22 1.80
CA GLY A 36 7.58 -1.23 1.54
C GLY A 36 6.99 -1.89 2.78
N TYR A 37 6.13 -2.87 2.54
CA TYR A 37 5.49 -3.68 3.56
C TYR A 37 6.40 -4.82 4.03
N CYS A 38 6.42 -5.08 5.34
CA CYS A 38 7.12 -6.22 5.91
C CYS A 38 6.43 -6.77 7.16
N LYS A 39 6.61 -8.07 7.39
CA LYS A 39 6.14 -8.77 8.59
C LYS A 39 7.34 -9.17 9.45
N VAL A 40 7.38 -8.70 10.69
CA VAL A 40 8.46 -8.99 11.66
C VAL A 40 7.84 -9.54 12.93
N LYS A 41 8.14 -10.81 13.25
CA LYS A 41 7.59 -11.50 14.42
C LYS A 41 6.05 -11.38 14.48
N ASP A 42 5.41 -11.72 13.37
CA ASP A 42 3.95 -11.66 13.17
C ASP A 42 3.31 -10.27 13.29
N LYS A 43 4.13 -9.22 13.29
CA LYS A 43 3.65 -7.83 13.29
C LYS A 43 3.87 -7.21 11.92
N ASP A 44 2.83 -6.59 11.40
CA ASP A 44 2.85 -5.94 10.10
C ASP A 44 3.34 -4.50 10.20
N HIS A 45 4.20 -4.13 9.26
CA HIS A 45 4.82 -2.83 9.19
C HIS A 45 4.81 -2.32 7.75
N CYS A 46 4.66 -1.01 7.60
CA CYS A 46 5.02 -0.31 6.37
C CYS A 46 6.20 0.61 6.70
N ILE A 47 7.39 0.28 6.18
CA ILE A 47 8.62 1.03 6.43
C ILE A 47 8.85 1.99 5.26
N ILE A 48 8.96 3.28 5.57
CA ILE A 48 9.05 4.37 4.60
C ILE A 48 10.37 5.10 4.79
N ASP A 49 11.11 5.37 3.72
CA ASP A 49 12.27 6.27 3.81
C ASP A 49 11.80 7.68 4.14
N LYS A 50 12.27 8.21 5.28
CA LYS A 50 11.90 9.53 5.79
C LYS A 50 12.28 10.67 4.83
N HIS A 51 13.23 10.44 3.92
CA HIS A 51 13.69 11.42 2.92
C HIS A 51 12.83 11.47 1.66
N LEU A 52 11.87 10.56 1.50
CA LEU A 52 10.91 10.63 0.40
C LEU A 52 10.07 11.91 0.48
N ARG A 53 9.70 12.45 -0.68
CA ARG A 53 8.71 13.53 -0.75
C ARG A 53 7.36 13.00 -0.30
N LEU A 54 6.50 13.89 0.20
CA LEU A 54 5.19 13.50 0.74
C LEU A 54 4.37 12.63 -0.22
N ASN A 55 4.28 12.99 -1.50
CA ASN A 55 3.55 12.20 -2.50
C ASN A 55 4.11 10.78 -2.64
N GLN A 56 5.43 10.62 -2.56
CA GLN A 56 6.06 9.29 -2.62
C GLN A 56 5.78 8.48 -1.35
N LYS A 57 5.73 9.13 -0.18
CA LYS A 57 5.30 8.45 1.06
C LYS A 57 3.85 7.98 0.99
N VAL A 58 2.99 8.78 0.37
CA VAL A 58 1.59 8.43 0.11
C VAL A 58 1.48 7.22 -0.82
N GLU A 59 2.25 7.20 -1.91
CA GLU A 59 2.30 6.07 -2.86
C GLU A 59 2.76 4.79 -2.16
N VAL A 60 3.89 4.82 -1.45
CA VAL A 60 4.40 3.67 -0.69
C VAL A 60 3.36 3.14 0.31
N LEU A 61 2.70 4.05 1.03
CA LEU A 61 1.71 3.63 2.02
C LEU A 61 0.46 3.06 1.33
N ALA A 62 0.03 3.59 0.19
CA ALA A 62 -1.06 3.02 -0.58
C ALA A 62 -0.71 1.63 -1.12
N GLU A 63 0.50 1.44 -1.65
CA GLU A 63 1.01 0.13 -2.08
C GLU A 63 1.00 -0.89 -0.93
N CYS A 64 1.44 -0.49 0.28
CA CYS A 64 1.40 -1.34 1.47
C CYS A 64 -0.04 -1.78 1.84
N LEU A 65 -1.04 -0.96 1.55
CA LEU A 65 -2.42 -1.15 2.03
C LEU A 65 -3.36 -1.73 0.97
N ALA A 66 -3.06 -1.60 -0.32
CA ALA A 66 -4.01 -1.88 -1.40
C ALA A 66 -4.43 -3.35 -1.52
N GLY A 67 -3.59 -4.30 -1.08
CA GLY A 67 -3.88 -5.73 -1.11
C GLY A 67 -4.52 -6.29 0.17
N LEU A 68 -4.88 -5.43 1.13
CA LEU A 68 -5.39 -5.84 2.43
C LEU A 68 -6.92 -5.81 2.47
N PRO A 69 -7.56 -6.60 3.37
CA PRO A 69 -9.00 -6.57 3.53
C PRO A 69 -9.46 -5.24 4.15
N ILE A 70 -9.86 -4.29 3.30
CA ILE A 70 -10.28 -2.94 3.69
C ILE A 70 -11.78 -2.70 3.49
N GLU A 71 -12.51 -3.71 3.01
CA GLU A 71 -13.92 -3.62 2.61
C GLU A 71 -14.82 -3.24 3.79
N SER A 72 -14.55 -3.81 4.97
CA SER A 72 -15.31 -3.58 6.20
C SER A 72 -14.87 -2.35 7.00
N ILE A 73 -13.86 -1.61 6.52
CA ILE A 73 -13.33 -0.43 7.19
C ILE A 73 -13.87 0.82 6.49
N TYR A 74 -14.47 1.72 7.25
CA TYR A 74 -14.84 3.04 6.71
C TYR A 74 -13.59 3.81 6.30
N ILE A 75 -13.55 4.19 5.02
CA ILE A 75 -12.51 4.99 4.39
C ILE A 75 -13.21 6.12 3.63
N VAL A 76 -12.69 7.34 3.78
CA VAL A 76 -13.21 8.51 3.05
C VAL A 76 -13.14 8.24 1.54
N PRO A 77 -14.19 8.56 0.74
CA PRO A 77 -14.27 8.18 -0.67
C PRO A 77 -13.02 8.52 -1.50
N ALA A 78 -12.46 9.71 -1.32
CA ALA A 78 -11.25 10.14 -2.04
C ALA A 78 -10.00 9.32 -1.68
N ALA A 79 -9.88 8.81 -0.46
CA ALA A 79 -8.79 7.92 -0.06
C ALA A 79 -8.99 6.50 -0.59
N ARG A 80 -10.25 6.03 -0.64
CA ARG A 80 -10.59 4.73 -1.24
C ARG A 80 -10.31 4.71 -2.74
N GLU A 81 -10.75 5.74 -3.47
CA GLU A 81 -10.46 5.91 -4.90
C GLU A 81 -8.95 5.96 -5.18
N TYR A 82 -8.16 6.53 -4.26
CA TYR A 82 -6.71 6.53 -4.38
C TYR A 82 -6.12 5.12 -4.20
N LEU A 83 -6.55 4.37 -3.18
CA LEU A 83 -6.10 3.00 -2.91
C LEU A 83 -6.44 2.03 -4.05
N ASP A 84 -7.61 2.19 -4.67
CA ASP A 84 -8.07 1.31 -5.76
C ASP A 84 -7.12 1.37 -6.98
N ARG A 85 -6.34 2.44 -7.14
CA ARG A 85 -5.32 2.56 -8.21
C ARG A 85 -4.11 1.65 -8.00
N PHE A 86 -3.91 1.16 -6.79
CA PHE A 86 -2.78 0.32 -6.38
C PHE A 86 -3.17 -1.14 -6.16
N LYS A 87 -4.46 -1.49 -6.30
CA LYS A 87 -4.90 -2.88 -6.20
C LYS A 87 -4.21 -3.70 -7.29
N PRO A 88 -3.68 -4.89 -6.95
CA PRO A 88 -3.23 -5.84 -7.96
C PRO A 88 -4.39 -6.13 -8.92
N GLN A 89 -4.15 -6.04 -10.22
CA GLN A 89 -5.14 -6.47 -11.21
C GLN A 89 -5.32 -7.98 -11.04
N GLU A 90 -6.51 -8.44 -10.66
CA GLU A 90 -6.81 -9.87 -10.68
C GLU A 90 -6.85 -10.33 -12.14
N PHE A 91 -5.81 -11.06 -12.56
CA PHE A 91 -5.85 -11.79 -13.82
C PHE A 91 -6.81 -12.98 -13.63
N ASN A 92 -8.03 -12.84 -14.14
CA ASN A 92 -8.99 -13.93 -14.19
C ASN A 92 -8.47 -15.01 -15.16
N SER A 93 -8.32 -16.24 -14.66
CA SER A 93 -7.83 -17.40 -15.41
C SER A 93 -8.89 -18.03 -16.33
N ASP A 94 -10.07 -17.41 -16.45
CA ASP A 94 -11.19 -17.92 -17.25
C ASP A 94 -11.15 -17.50 -18.73
N ASP A 95 -10.10 -16.79 -19.17
CA ASP A 95 -9.88 -16.39 -20.57
C ASP A 95 -9.28 -17.51 -21.46
N THR A 96 -9.29 -18.78 -21.02
CA THR A 96 -9.07 -19.94 -21.92
C THR A 96 -10.46 -20.54 -22.17
N VAL A 97 -11.09 -20.53 -23.35
CA VAL A 97 -10.67 -21.02 -24.68
C VAL A 97 -11.69 -20.48 -25.71
N PRO A 98 -11.38 -20.47 -27.02
CA PRO A 98 -12.33 -21.05 -27.96
C PRO A 98 -11.74 -22.31 -28.60
N ASN A 99 -12.42 -23.40 -28.27
CA ASN A 99 -12.42 -24.69 -28.94
C ASN A 99 -12.22 -24.54 -30.46
N ARG A 100 -11.20 -25.20 -31.01
CA ARG A 100 -11.19 -25.63 -32.41
C ARG A 100 -10.93 -27.13 -32.44
N GLN A 101 -12.03 -27.87 -32.32
CA GLN A 101 -12.21 -29.07 -33.12
C GLN A 101 -12.25 -28.62 -34.58
N ASP A 102 -11.28 -29.08 -35.37
CA ASP A 102 -11.38 -29.50 -36.78
C ASP A 102 -10.02 -30.02 -37.25
#